data_AF-A0A2I0L8S6-F1
#
_entry.id   AF-A0A2I0L8S6-F1
#
_cell.length_a   1.000
_cell.length_b   1.000
_cell.length_c   1.000
_cell.angle_alpha   90.00
_cell.angle_beta   90.00
_cell.angle_gamma   90.00
#
_symmetry.space_group_name_H-M   'P 1'
#
loop_
_entity.id
_entity.type
_entity.pdbx_description
1 polymer ?
#
loop_
_entity_poly.entity_id
_entity_poly.type
_entity_poly.pdbx_seq_one_letter_code
_entity_poly.pdbx_strand_id
1 'polypeptide(L)'
;MGGKGSKGSSRRSFGGGFGAVDRWSQYGTSPYSQQDQYYTPQHHYAPPPSSSSSSSYGYGAPTPPRQKRLERKYSRIADNYRSLDEVTAALAQAGLESSNLIVGIDFTKSNEWTGSRSFNRKSLHHIGNDPNPYEEAISIIGKTLSAFDEDNLIPCYGFGDATTHDQDVFSFYPEDRFCIGFEEVLTRYREIVPRLRLAGPTSFAPIIEMATTIVEQSSGQYHVLLIIADGQVTRSVDTQTGQLSPQEQKTINAIVKASNYPLSIVLVGVGDGPWDMMREFDDNIPARAFDNFQFVNFTEIMSKNTNPSRKQTEFALSALMEIPSQYKATLELGILG
;
A
#
# COMPACT_ATOMS: atom_id res chain seq x y z
N MET A 1 53.04 -33.40 38.63
CA MET A 1 54.27 -33.75 37.88
C MET A 1 53.85 -33.85 36.41
N GLY A 2 54.37 -33.17 35.41
CA GLY A 2 55.57 -32.36 35.22
C GLY A 2 55.96 -32.51 33.73
N GLY A 3 56.27 -31.40 33.03
CA GLY A 3 56.87 -31.36 31.68
C GLY A 3 55.86 -31.44 30.52
N LYS A 4 55.59 -30.44 29.66
CA LYS A 4 56.43 -29.52 28.86
C LYS A 4 57.48 -30.21 27.97
N GLY A 5 57.24 -30.16 26.66
CA GLY A 5 58.23 -30.29 25.59
C GLY A 5 57.91 -29.27 24.49
N SER A 6 58.76 -28.24 24.38
CA SER A 6 58.67 -27.10 23.47
C SER A 6 59.49 -27.28 22.19
N LYS A 7 59.29 -26.33 21.25
CA LYS A 7 60.16 -25.81 20.16
C LYS A 7 59.62 -26.15 18.76
N GLY A 8 59.53 -25.24 17.80
CA GLY A 8 59.86 -23.81 17.73
C GLY A 8 60.00 -23.35 16.27
N SER A 9 59.45 -22.17 15.93
CA SER A 9 59.93 -21.14 14.99
C SER A 9 60.53 -21.55 13.61
N SER A 10 60.16 -20.97 12.47
CA SER A 10 60.43 -19.57 12.13
C SER A 10 59.83 -19.16 10.76
N ARG A 11 59.44 -17.88 10.68
CA ARG A 11 59.10 -17.09 9.47
C ARG A 11 60.27 -16.98 8.48
N ARG A 12 59.96 -16.84 7.17
CA ARG A 12 60.62 -15.89 6.26
C ARG A 12 59.63 -15.35 5.21
N SER A 13 59.65 -14.03 5.06
CA SER A 13 59.04 -13.21 4.02
C SER A 13 60.05 -13.02 2.88
N PHE A 14 59.59 -12.91 1.63
CA PHE A 14 60.26 -12.16 0.55
C PHE A 14 59.20 -11.69 -0.46
N GLY A 15 59.31 -10.45 -0.91
CA GLY A 15 58.49 -9.84 -1.96
C GLY A 15 59.30 -9.32 -3.14
N GLY A 16 58.57 -8.86 -4.16
CA GLY A 16 59.01 -8.07 -5.34
C GLY A 16 59.48 -8.91 -6.54
N GLY A 17 59.10 -8.68 -7.80
CA GLY A 17 58.27 -7.66 -8.45
C GLY A 17 58.52 -7.65 -9.98
N PHE A 18 57.68 -6.89 -10.70
CA PHE A 18 57.79 -6.31 -12.06
C PHE A 18 57.13 -6.98 -13.29
N GLY A 19 56.29 -6.18 -13.96
CA GLY A 19 56.25 -6.09 -15.42
C GLY A 19 54.98 -5.52 -16.07
N ALA A 20 55.12 -4.36 -16.74
CA ALA A 20 54.36 -3.80 -17.88
C ALA A 20 53.05 -3.01 -17.63
N VAL A 21 52.68 -1.92 -18.33
CA VAL A 21 53.26 -0.99 -19.34
C VAL A 21 52.31 0.23 -19.37
N ASP A 22 52.84 1.47 -19.42
CA ASP A 22 52.09 2.73 -19.67
C ASP A 22 52.46 3.34 -21.04
N ARG A 23 51.47 3.84 -21.81
CA ARG A 23 51.71 4.77 -22.93
C ARG A 23 50.49 5.65 -23.28
N TRP A 24 50.64 6.94 -22.98
CA TRP A 24 50.29 8.17 -23.73
C TRP A 24 48.90 8.31 -24.40
N SER A 25 48.20 9.42 -24.09
CA SER A 25 47.98 10.55 -25.04
C SER A 25 47.30 11.76 -24.37
N GLN A 26 47.70 12.94 -24.81
CA GLN A 26 47.38 14.30 -24.34
C GLN A 26 46.56 15.04 -25.45
N TYR A 27 46.07 16.25 -25.13
CA TYR A 27 45.39 17.29 -25.96
C TYR A 27 43.86 17.33 -25.86
N GLY A 28 43.27 18.37 -25.23
CA GLY A 28 42.69 19.58 -25.88
C GLY A 28 41.15 19.45 -25.81
N THR A 29 40.28 20.41 -25.46
CA THR A 29 40.13 21.82 -25.84
C THR A 29 38.96 22.44 -25.03
N SER A 30 39.13 23.72 -24.68
CA SER A 30 38.22 24.88 -24.49
C SER A 30 36.68 24.81 -24.29
N PRO A 31 36.10 25.89 -23.70
CA PRO A 31 34.72 25.98 -23.20
C PRO A 31 33.76 26.63 -24.21
N TYR A 32 32.46 26.31 -24.15
CA TYR A 32 31.40 27.14 -24.72
C TYR A 32 30.12 27.09 -23.88
N SER A 33 29.76 28.26 -23.38
CA SER A 33 28.41 28.69 -23.03
C SER A 33 27.56 28.84 -24.30
N GLN A 34 26.30 28.39 -24.28
CA GLN A 34 25.23 29.04 -25.03
C GLN A 34 23.86 28.68 -24.46
N GLN A 35 23.17 29.73 -24.02
CA GLN A 35 21.73 29.81 -23.87
C GLN A 35 21.07 29.62 -25.24
N ASP A 36 20.02 28.81 -25.30
CA ASP A 36 18.95 29.01 -26.27
C ASP A 36 17.60 28.88 -25.55
N GLN A 37 16.95 30.04 -25.41
CA GLN A 37 15.50 30.18 -25.22
C GLN A 37 14.81 30.00 -26.58
N TYR A 38 13.47 30.03 -26.58
CA TYR A 38 12.52 29.98 -27.72
C TYR A 38 12.03 28.54 -28.02
N TYR A 39 10.73 28.20 -28.09
CA TYR A 39 9.48 28.96 -28.19
C TYR A 39 8.32 27.98 -27.85
N THR A 40 7.32 28.39 -27.08
CA THR A 40 6.06 27.66 -26.85
C THR A 40 4.97 28.13 -27.82
N PRO A 41 4.25 27.24 -28.53
CA PRO A 41 3.01 27.61 -29.20
C PRO A 41 1.79 27.28 -28.31
N GLN A 42 1.07 28.33 -27.91
CA GLN A 42 -0.30 28.25 -27.39
C GLN A 42 -1.26 27.83 -28.52
N HIS A 43 -2.07 26.80 -28.30
CA HIS A 43 -3.24 26.53 -29.14
C HIS A 43 -4.54 26.77 -28.36
N HIS A 44 -5.32 27.70 -28.88
CA HIS A 44 -6.60 28.15 -28.37
C HIS A 44 -7.74 27.19 -28.78
N TYR A 45 -8.70 27.04 -27.87
CA TYR A 45 -9.96 26.32 -28.03
C TYR A 45 -10.85 26.91 -29.14
N ALA A 46 -11.54 26.02 -29.87
CA ALA A 46 -12.69 26.37 -30.72
C ALA A 46 -13.97 25.67 -30.21
N PRO A 47 -15.15 26.32 -30.20
CA PRO A 47 -16.42 25.74 -29.72
C PRO A 47 -17.18 24.95 -30.82
N PRO A 48 -18.19 24.14 -30.45
CA PRO A 48 -18.76 23.11 -31.31
C PRO A 48 -19.91 23.61 -32.20
N PRO A 49 -20.22 22.93 -33.32
CA PRO A 49 -21.45 23.18 -34.07
C PRO A 49 -22.63 22.37 -33.52
N SER A 50 -23.80 23.02 -33.51
CA SER A 50 -25.11 22.48 -33.17
C SER A 50 -25.81 21.87 -34.39
N SER A 51 -26.51 20.75 -34.21
CA SER A 51 -27.60 20.35 -35.13
C SER A 51 -28.66 19.45 -34.47
N SER A 52 -29.89 19.96 -34.54
CA SER A 52 -31.20 19.34 -34.78
C SER A 52 -31.63 18.02 -34.12
N SER A 53 -32.79 18.14 -33.46
CA SER A 53 -33.76 17.13 -33.06
C SER A 53 -34.35 16.29 -34.20
N SER A 54 -34.49 14.98 -33.98
CA SER A 54 -35.51 14.13 -34.60
C SER A 54 -35.89 12.96 -33.69
N SER A 55 -37.18 12.67 -33.61
CA SER A 55 -37.84 11.78 -32.64
C SER A 55 -38.03 10.33 -33.13
N SER A 56 -38.12 9.42 -32.15
CA SER A 56 -38.71 8.06 -32.13
C SER A 56 -38.02 6.94 -32.92
N TYR A 57 -37.72 5.80 -32.27
CA TYR A 57 -38.59 4.64 -32.07
C TYR A 57 -38.02 3.72 -30.97
N GLY A 58 -38.90 3.09 -30.19
CA GLY A 58 -38.54 2.31 -29.01
C GLY A 58 -37.96 0.93 -29.32
N TYR A 59 -37.02 0.51 -28.47
CA TYR A 59 -36.70 -0.87 -28.16
C TYR A 59 -36.41 -0.95 -26.65
N GLY A 60 -36.82 -2.07 -26.04
CA GLY A 60 -36.97 -2.26 -24.60
C GLY A 60 -35.75 -1.84 -23.76
N ALA A 61 -36.06 -1.26 -22.60
CA ALA A 61 -35.07 -0.94 -21.58
C ALA A 61 -34.30 -2.22 -21.20
N PRO A 62 -32.96 -2.25 -21.32
CA PRO A 62 -32.18 -3.26 -20.64
C PRO A 62 -32.34 -3.00 -19.14
N THR A 63 -32.81 -4.00 -18.40
CA THR A 63 -32.64 -4.02 -16.95
C THR A 63 -31.18 -3.67 -16.63
N PRO A 64 -30.91 -2.66 -15.77
CA PRO A 64 -29.54 -2.33 -15.42
C PRO A 64 -28.89 -3.55 -14.75
N PRO A 65 -27.60 -3.82 -15.02
CA PRO A 65 -26.89 -4.92 -14.38
C PRO A 65 -26.99 -4.75 -12.87
N ARG A 66 -27.27 -5.85 -12.17
CA ARG A 66 -27.50 -5.94 -10.72
C ARG A 66 -26.40 -5.24 -9.88
N GLN A 67 -25.18 -5.14 -10.43
CA GLN A 67 -24.02 -4.42 -9.86
C GLN A 67 -24.26 -2.92 -9.63
N LYS A 68 -24.76 -2.17 -10.63
CA LYS A 68 -25.05 -0.72 -10.47
C LYS A 68 -26.14 -0.42 -9.44
N ARG A 69 -26.96 -1.43 -9.10
CA ARG A 69 -28.01 -1.30 -8.10
C ARG A 69 -27.47 -1.45 -6.67
N LEU A 70 -26.35 -2.13 -6.48
CA LEU A 70 -25.69 -2.28 -5.17
C LEU A 70 -24.91 -1.01 -4.82
N GLU A 71 -24.14 -0.43 -5.75
CA GLU A 71 -23.42 0.84 -5.55
C GLU A 71 -24.32 2.00 -5.09
N ARG A 72 -25.54 2.11 -5.62
CA ARG A 72 -26.51 3.14 -5.20
C ARG A 72 -27.24 2.84 -3.89
N LYS A 73 -27.18 1.59 -3.39
CA LYS A 73 -28.00 1.15 -2.24
C LYS A 73 -27.35 1.49 -0.90
N TYR A 74 -26.04 1.70 -0.85
CA TYR A 74 -25.31 1.96 0.39
C TYR A 74 -24.77 3.39 0.38
N SER A 75 -25.52 4.28 1.01
CA SER A 75 -25.11 5.68 1.23
C SER A 75 -23.82 5.74 2.04
N ARG A 76 -22.85 6.55 1.59
CA ARG A 76 -21.65 6.93 2.35
C ARG A 76 -22.04 7.40 3.75
N ILE A 77 -21.26 6.96 4.75
CA ILE A 77 -21.38 7.44 6.13
C ILE A 77 -21.26 8.98 6.12
N ALA A 78 -22.03 9.69 6.95
CA ALA A 78 -22.01 11.16 6.96
C ALA A 78 -20.63 11.70 7.37
N ASP A 79 -19.99 12.54 6.54
CA ASP A 79 -18.58 12.96 6.71
C ASP A 79 -18.32 13.99 7.84
N ASN A 80 -19.24 14.18 8.79
CA ASN A 80 -19.19 15.27 9.78
C ASN A 80 -18.79 14.80 11.19
N TYR A 81 -17.73 14.01 11.31
CA TYR A 81 -17.20 13.57 12.61
C TYR A 81 -16.10 14.48 13.15
N ARG A 82 -16.05 14.65 14.47
CA ARG A 82 -15.12 15.55 15.18
C ARG A 82 -14.10 14.82 16.06
N SER A 83 -14.29 13.52 16.30
CA SER A 83 -13.37 12.68 17.07
C SER A 83 -13.34 11.25 16.53
N LEU A 84 -12.33 10.47 16.94
CA LEU A 84 -12.24 9.05 16.62
C LEU A 84 -13.40 8.26 17.25
N ASP A 85 -13.79 8.61 18.48
CA ASP A 85 -14.93 7.97 19.17
C ASP A 85 -16.25 8.13 18.40
N GLU A 86 -16.47 9.29 17.76
CA GLU A 86 -17.65 9.50 16.93
C GLU A 86 -17.62 8.62 15.66
N VAL A 87 -16.44 8.43 15.06
CA VAL A 87 -16.25 7.51 13.92
C VAL A 87 -16.54 6.08 14.36
N THR A 88 -15.98 5.63 15.48
CA THR A 88 -16.25 4.30 16.06
C THR A 88 -17.74 4.12 16.35
N ALA A 89 -18.39 5.09 17.01
CA ALA A 89 -19.83 5.01 17.28
C ALA A 89 -20.67 4.91 15.99
N ALA A 90 -20.28 5.64 14.93
CA ALA A 90 -20.97 5.61 13.65
C ALA A 90 -20.84 4.27 12.93
N LEU A 91 -19.66 3.64 12.96
CA LEU A 91 -19.44 2.32 12.37
C LEU A 91 -20.25 1.24 13.08
N ALA A 92 -20.30 1.28 14.41
CA ALA A 92 -21.15 0.38 15.20
C ALA A 92 -22.64 0.57 14.86
N GLN A 93 -23.11 1.82 14.76
CA GLN A 93 -24.49 2.13 14.35
C GLN A 93 -24.80 1.71 12.91
N ALA A 94 -23.79 1.72 12.03
CA ALA A 94 -23.92 1.27 10.66
C ALA A 94 -24.01 -0.26 10.55
N GLY A 95 -23.82 -1.00 11.65
CA GLY A 95 -23.99 -2.44 11.75
C GLY A 95 -22.68 -3.23 11.65
N LEU A 96 -21.53 -2.59 11.87
CA LEU A 96 -20.28 -3.32 12.08
C LEU A 96 -20.29 -3.88 13.52
N GLU A 97 -20.71 -5.14 13.65
CA GLU A 97 -20.84 -5.82 14.96
C GLU A 97 -19.47 -6.29 15.45
N SER A 98 -18.69 -6.89 14.54
CA SER A 98 -17.35 -7.38 14.82
C SER A 98 -16.52 -7.53 13.55
N SER A 99 -15.20 -7.44 13.70
CA SER A 99 -14.24 -7.63 12.61
C SER A 99 -12.93 -8.15 13.15
N ASN A 100 -12.14 -8.77 12.29
CA ASN A 100 -10.75 -9.08 12.58
C ASN A 100 -9.84 -8.25 11.67
N LEU A 101 -8.68 -7.85 12.17
CA LEU A 101 -7.75 -7.00 11.43
C LEU A 101 -6.53 -7.77 10.95
N ILE A 102 -6.13 -7.55 9.70
CA ILE A 102 -4.88 -8.07 9.14
C ILE A 102 -4.05 -6.88 8.68
N VAL A 103 -2.75 -6.87 8.96
CA VAL A 103 -1.85 -5.79 8.54
C VAL A 103 -0.79 -6.30 7.58
N GLY A 104 -0.69 -5.64 6.43
CA GLY A 104 0.35 -5.82 5.42
C GLY A 104 1.20 -4.57 5.27
N ILE A 105 2.52 -4.71 5.41
CA ILE A 105 3.46 -3.60 5.28
C ILE A 105 4.38 -3.81 4.08
N ASP A 106 4.35 -2.83 3.18
CA ASP A 106 5.24 -2.75 2.02
C ASP A 106 6.67 -2.41 2.49
N PHE A 107 7.63 -3.29 2.20
CA PHE A 107 9.08 -3.13 2.42
C PHE A 107 9.88 -3.10 1.12
N THR A 108 9.28 -2.59 0.03
CA THR A 108 9.96 -2.39 -1.24
C THR A 108 10.91 -1.20 -1.20
N LYS A 109 11.86 -1.21 -2.12
CA LYS A 109 12.95 -0.23 -2.20
C LYS A 109 12.49 1.16 -2.62
N SER A 110 11.31 1.30 -3.22
CA SER A 110 10.77 2.62 -3.59
C SER A 110 10.65 3.56 -2.39
N ASN A 111 10.41 3.00 -1.19
CA ASN A 111 10.42 3.69 0.08
C ASN A 111 11.70 4.47 0.40
N GLU A 112 12.83 4.20 -0.28
CA GLU A 112 14.05 5.00 -0.13
C GLU A 112 13.93 6.39 -0.74
N TRP A 113 13.06 6.58 -1.74
CA TRP A 113 12.95 7.83 -2.51
C TRP A 113 11.55 8.44 -2.53
N THR A 114 10.49 7.69 -2.23
CA THR A 114 9.10 8.21 -2.16
C THR A 114 8.83 9.09 -0.94
N GLY A 115 9.81 9.30 -0.07
CA GLY A 115 9.80 10.34 0.98
C GLY A 115 10.47 11.66 0.59
N SER A 116 10.80 11.87 -0.70
CA SER A 116 11.55 13.04 -1.17
C SER A 116 10.93 14.37 -0.76
N ARG A 117 9.62 14.53 -0.98
CA ARG A 117 8.87 15.75 -0.67
C ARG A 117 8.17 15.65 0.69
N SER A 118 7.49 14.54 0.95
CA SER A 118 6.64 14.33 2.13
C SER A 118 7.43 14.04 3.41
N PHE A 119 8.65 13.54 3.30
CA PHE A 119 9.43 13.10 4.46
C PHE A 119 10.89 13.56 4.43
N ASN A 120 11.11 14.79 3.94
CA ASN A 120 12.40 15.49 3.99
C ASN A 120 13.57 14.68 3.37
N ARG A 121 13.32 13.98 2.25
CA ARG A 121 14.29 13.13 1.56
C ARG A 121 14.83 11.97 2.39
N LYS A 122 14.12 11.60 3.46
CA LYS A 122 14.39 10.38 4.21
C LYS A 122 13.61 9.23 3.59
N SER A 123 14.09 8.02 3.79
CA SER A 123 13.29 6.83 3.52
C SER A 123 12.03 6.86 4.38
N LEU A 124 10.90 6.41 3.83
CA LEU A 124 9.64 6.27 4.56
C LEU A 124 9.72 5.26 5.72
N HIS A 125 10.72 4.36 5.70
CA HIS A 125 11.03 3.45 6.81
C HIS A 125 12.14 3.96 7.74
N HIS A 126 12.58 5.21 7.63
CA HIS A 126 13.64 5.71 8.51
C HIS A 126 13.20 5.65 9.98
N ILE A 127 13.92 4.86 10.79
CA ILE A 127 13.70 4.76 12.24
C ILE A 127 14.47 5.87 12.94
N GLY A 128 13.72 6.79 13.57
CA GLY A 128 14.27 7.92 14.31
C GLY A 128 13.55 8.16 15.65
N ASN A 129 13.73 9.39 16.16
CA ASN A 129 13.03 9.87 17.36
C ASN A 129 11.57 10.21 17.05
N ASP A 130 11.33 10.81 15.89
CA ASP A 130 9.98 11.10 15.38
C ASP A 130 9.46 9.90 14.58
N PRO A 131 8.15 9.61 14.63
CA PRO A 131 7.56 8.52 13.86
C PRO A 131 7.68 8.81 12.36
N ASN A 132 7.99 7.78 11.58
CA ASN A 132 7.85 7.85 10.12
C ASN A 132 6.39 7.62 9.68
N PRO A 133 6.06 7.86 8.40
CA PRO A 133 4.68 7.76 7.92
C PRO A 133 4.00 6.40 8.16
N TYR A 134 4.75 5.30 8.11
CA TYR A 134 4.21 3.98 8.47
C TYR A 134 3.85 3.90 9.95
N GLU A 135 4.74 4.38 10.84
CA GLU A 135 4.49 4.41 12.28
C GLU A 135 3.28 5.27 12.65
N GLU A 136 3.13 6.43 12.00
CA GLU A 136 1.97 7.30 12.20
C GLU A 136 0.68 6.61 11.74
N ALA A 137 0.68 5.98 10.56
CA ALA A 137 -0.48 5.27 10.03
C ALA A 137 -0.91 4.11 10.96
N ILE A 138 0.03 3.23 11.35
CA ILE A 138 -0.21 2.12 12.30
C ILE A 138 -0.80 2.67 13.60
N SER A 139 -0.23 3.75 14.14
CA SER A 139 -0.67 4.34 15.41
C SER A 139 -2.08 4.92 15.35
N ILE A 140 -2.46 5.57 14.25
CA ILE A 140 -3.78 6.20 14.14
C ILE A 140 -4.86 5.14 13.88
N ILE A 141 -4.59 4.20 12.97
CA ILE A 141 -5.51 3.08 12.68
C ILE A 141 -5.73 2.24 13.93
N GLY A 142 -4.65 1.95 14.68
CA GLY A 142 -4.75 1.18 15.90
C GLY A 142 -5.63 1.81 16.96
N LYS A 143 -5.74 3.14 17.00
CA LYS A 143 -6.65 3.84 17.92
C LYS A 143 -8.12 3.78 17.48
N THR A 144 -8.39 3.59 16.19
CA THR A 144 -9.75 3.63 15.65
C THR A 144 -10.35 2.25 15.47
N LEU A 145 -9.56 1.30 14.97
CA LEU A 145 -10.01 -0.02 14.59
C LEU A 145 -9.89 -1.05 15.71
N SER A 146 -9.03 -0.84 16.71
CA SER A 146 -8.91 -1.76 17.86
C SER A 146 -10.22 -1.93 18.63
N ALA A 147 -11.15 -0.97 18.54
CA ALA A 147 -12.47 -1.07 19.14
C ALA A 147 -13.39 -2.12 18.48
N PHE A 148 -13.06 -2.57 17.26
CA PHE A 148 -13.84 -3.55 16.48
C PHE A 148 -13.14 -4.89 16.32
N ASP A 149 -11.88 -4.99 16.77
CA ASP A 149 -11.11 -6.22 16.72
C ASP A 149 -11.56 -7.15 17.86
N GLU A 150 -11.99 -8.37 17.53
CA GLU A 150 -12.66 -9.26 18.50
C GLU A 150 -11.71 -9.76 19.60
N ASP A 151 -10.47 -10.09 19.25
CA ASP A 151 -9.53 -10.81 20.10
C ASP A 151 -8.23 -10.04 20.39
N ASN A 152 -8.04 -8.87 19.78
CA ASN A 152 -6.83 -8.07 19.85
C ASN A 152 -5.60 -8.81 19.28
N LEU A 153 -5.81 -9.83 18.43
CA LEU A 153 -4.77 -10.58 17.74
C LEU A 153 -4.70 -10.15 16.28
N ILE A 154 -3.57 -9.55 15.91
CA ILE A 154 -3.39 -8.93 14.59
C ILE A 154 -2.35 -9.74 13.80
N PRO A 155 -2.77 -10.58 12.84
CA PRO A 155 -1.87 -11.13 11.83
C PRO A 155 -1.14 -9.99 11.09
N CYS A 156 0.19 -9.98 11.19
CA CYS A 156 1.03 -8.92 10.64
C CYS A 156 2.09 -9.49 9.70
N TYR A 157 2.14 -8.97 8.49
CA TYR A 157 3.02 -9.46 7.43
C TYR A 157 3.76 -8.33 6.74
N GLY A 158 4.99 -8.61 6.31
CA GLY A 158 5.75 -7.77 5.40
C GLY A 158 5.88 -8.40 4.01
N PHE A 159 6.03 -7.57 2.98
CA PHE A 159 6.26 -8.02 1.61
C PHE A 159 7.18 -7.06 0.86
N GLY A 160 7.80 -7.51 -0.24
CA GLY A 160 8.63 -6.67 -1.11
C GLY A 160 10.09 -6.50 -0.67
N ASP A 161 10.48 -7.10 0.45
CA ASP A 161 11.88 -7.16 0.85
C ASP A 161 12.65 -8.21 0.01
N ALA A 162 13.96 -8.30 0.20
CA ALA A 162 14.82 -9.21 -0.54
C ALA A 162 14.55 -10.70 -0.30
N THR A 163 13.79 -11.06 0.72
CA THR A 163 13.40 -12.46 0.96
C THR A 163 12.10 -12.83 0.25
N THR A 164 11.20 -11.86 0.04
CA THR A 164 9.85 -12.09 -0.50
C THR A 164 9.65 -11.63 -1.95
N HIS A 165 10.34 -10.56 -2.37
CA HIS A 165 10.13 -9.90 -3.66
C HIS A 165 8.62 -9.67 -3.91
N ASP A 166 8.12 -9.97 -5.11
CA ASP A 166 6.70 -9.88 -5.49
C ASP A 166 5.95 -11.22 -5.44
N GLN A 167 6.51 -12.24 -4.78
CA GLN A 167 5.96 -13.60 -4.77
C GLN A 167 5.37 -14.02 -3.41
N ASP A 168 5.96 -13.58 -2.31
CA ASP A 168 5.62 -14.08 -0.97
C ASP A 168 5.36 -12.94 0.03
N VAL A 169 4.98 -13.33 1.25
CA VAL A 169 4.98 -12.47 2.44
C VAL A 169 5.78 -13.14 3.55
N PHE A 170 6.29 -12.37 4.51
CA PHE A 170 6.86 -12.90 5.74
C PHE A 170 6.02 -12.46 6.93
N SER A 171 5.79 -13.38 7.88
CA SER A 171 5.14 -13.04 9.15
C SER A 171 6.08 -12.25 10.05
N PHE A 172 5.53 -11.30 10.81
CA PHE A 172 6.30 -10.49 11.76
C PHE A 172 6.96 -11.34 12.85
N TYR A 173 6.33 -12.44 13.24
CA TYR A 173 6.88 -13.39 14.21
C TYR A 173 7.05 -14.79 13.61
N PRO A 174 8.04 -15.56 14.09
CA PRO A 174 8.16 -16.97 13.72
C PRO A 174 6.89 -17.76 14.08
N GLU A 175 6.70 -18.89 13.39
CA GLU A 175 5.57 -19.81 13.63
C GLU A 175 4.19 -19.12 13.50
N ASP A 176 4.12 -18.06 12.70
CA ASP A 176 2.91 -17.31 12.39
C ASP A 176 2.17 -16.75 13.62
N ARG A 177 2.90 -16.47 14.70
CA ARG A 177 2.32 -15.82 15.90
C ARG A 177 1.82 -14.42 15.56
N PHE A 178 0.56 -14.14 15.90
CA PHE A 178 -0.04 -12.82 15.72
C PHE A 178 0.48 -11.80 16.75
N CYS A 179 0.44 -10.53 16.38
CA CYS A 179 0.72 -9.42 17.31
C CYS A 179 -0.46 -9.24 18.28
N ILE A 180 -0.18 -8.92 19.53
CA ILE A 180 -1.18 -8.57 20.55
C ILE A 180 -1.38 -7.05 20.50
N GLY A 181 -2.36 -6.62 19.70
CA GLY A 181 -2.71 -5.22 19.48
C GLY A 181 -1.67 -4.42 18.70
N PHE A 182 -2.07 -3.21 18.30
CA PHE A 182 -1.24 -2.33 17.45
C PHE A 182 0.04 -1.82 18.13
N GLU A 183 0.09 -1.81 19.46
CA GLU A 183 1.32 -1.49 20.20
C GLU A 183 2.44 -2.52 19.94
N GLU A 184 2.09 -3.81 19.85
CA GLU A 184 3.06 -4.85 19.48
C GLU A 184 3.38 -4.80 17.98
N VAL A 185 2.42 -4.45 17.12
CA VAL A 185 2.67 -4.21 15.69
C VAL A 185 3.73 -3.11 15.50
N LEU A 186 3.57 -1.98 16.19
CA LEU A 186 4.50 -0.84 16.10
C LEU A 186 5.88 -1.20 16.67
N THR A 187 5.91 -1.85 17.83
CA THR A 187 7.15 -2.30 18.46
C THR A 187 7.90 -3.25 17.52
N ARG A 188 7.21 -4.24 16.97
CA ARG A 188 7.81 -5.23 16.08
C ARG A 188 8.25 -4.63 14.75
N TYR A 189 7.48 -3.72 14.17
CA TYR A 189 7.87 -2.96 12.99
C TYR A 189 9.23 -2.27 13.19
N ARG A 190 9.42 -1.55 14.32
CA ARG A 190 10.70 -0.89 14.64
C ARG A 190 11.86 -1.86 14.81
N GLU A 191 11.60 -3.09 15.27
CA GLU A 191 12.63 -4.13 15.41
C GLU A 191 13.09 -4.75 14.09
N ILE A 192 12.15 -4.97 13.16
CA ILE A 192 12.42 -5.67 11.89
C ILE A 192 13.04 -4.74 10.86
N VAL A 193 12.56 -3.49 10.76
CA VAL A 193 12.96 -2.54 9.71
C VAL A 193 14.49 -2.43 9.55
N PRO A 194 15.30 -2.25 10.62
CA PRO A 194 16.75 -2.12 10.48
C PRO A 194 17.47 -3.38 9.96
N ARG A 195 16.79 -4.53 9.94
CA ARG A 195 17.34 -5.84 9.54
C ARG A 195 16.91 -6.24 8.13
N LEU A 196 15.93 -5.55 7.56
CA LEU A 196 15.41 -5.84 6.22
C LEU A 196 16.31 -5.25 5.14
N ARG A 197 16.38 -5.94 4.01
CA ARG A 197 16.94 -5.40 2.77
C ARG A 197 15.78 -5.09 1.84
N LEU A 198 15.41 -3.81 1.71
CA LEU A 198 14.33 -3.39 0.83
C LEU A 198 14.62 -3.79 -0.63
N ALA A 199 13.63 -4.31 -1.34
CA ALA A 199 13.81 -4.84 -2.69
C ALA A 199 12.59 -4.55 -3.60
N GLY A 200 12.10 -5.55 -4.31
CA GLY A 200 11.02 -5.46 -5.28
C GLY A 200 11.07 -6.68 -6.22
N PRO A 201 10.21 -6.77 -7.25
CA PRO A 201 9.14 -5.84 -7.62
C PRO A 201 8.04 -5.70 -6.55
N THR A 202 7.11 -4.78 -6.78
CA THR A 202 5.98 -4.49 -5.90
C THR A 202 4.70 -5.08 -6.48
N SER A 203 4.05 -5.97 -5.73
CA SER A 203 2.73 -6.56 -6.02
C SER A 203 1.98 -6.74 -4.71
N PHE A 204 0.67 -6.43 -4.68
CA PHE A 204 -0.16 -6.70 -3.50
C PHE A 204 -0.80 -8.08 -3.53
N ALA A 205 -0.62 -8.84 -4.61
CA ALA A 205 -1.20 -10.18 -4.72
C ALA A 205 -0.81 -11.10 -3.54
N PRO A 206 0.46 -11.20 -3.12
CA PRO A 206 0.84 -12.11 -2.03
C PRO A 206 0.14 -11.78 -0.71
N ILE A 207 0.02 -10.50 -0.37
CA ILE A 207 -0.62 -10.08 0.89
C ILE A 207 -2.15 -10.24 0.85
N ILE A 208 -2.78 -10.00 -0.29
CA ILE A 208 -4.22 -10.22 -0.47
C ILE A 208 -4.54 -11.72 -0.44
N GLU A 209 -3.69 -12.56 -1.04
CA GLU A 209 -3.82 -14.02 -1.02
C GLU A 209 -3.61 -14.58 0.40
N MET A 210 -2.66 -14.04 1.17
CA MET A 210 -2.48 -14.37 2.58
C MET A 210 -3.73 -14.01 3.39
N ALA A 211 -4.28 -12.80 3.21
CA ALA A 211 -5.49 -12.39 3.91
C ALA A 211 -6.70 -13.29 3.55
N THR A 212 -6.83 -13.67 2.28
CA THR A 212 -7.84 -14.63 1.84
C THR A 212 -7.68 -15.98 2.55
N THR A 213 -6.45 -16.46 2.70
CA THR A 213 -6.14 -17.71 3.41
C THR A 213 -6.54 -17.63 4.89
N ILE A 214 -6.28 -16.51 5.55
CA ILE A 214 -6.69 -16.29 6.96
C ILE A 214 -8.21 -16.31 7.08
N VAL A 215 -8.92 -15.64 6.16
CA VAL A 215 -10.39 -15.65 6.13
C VAL A 215 -10.94 -17.08 5.97
N GLU A 216 -10.35 -17.89 5.08
CA GLU A 216 -10.73 -19.31 4.94
C GLU A 216 -10.49 -20.11 6.22
N GLN A 217 -9.34 -19.93 6.87
CA GLN A 217 -8.98 -20.62 8.11
C GLN A 217 -9.88 -20.22 9.29
N SER A 218 -10.36 -18.97 9.30
CA SER A 218 -11.33 -18.46 10.29
C SER A 218 -12.75 -18.97 10.06
N SER A 219 -12.97 -19.88 9.10
CA SER A 219 -14.32 -20.32 8.69
C SER A 219 -15.20 -19.20 8.13
N GLY A 220 -14.61 -18.22 7.45
CA GLY A 220 -15.35 -17.13 6.80
C GLY A 220 -15.76 -15.99 7.74
N GLN A 221 -15.04 -15.76 8.83
CA GLN A 221 -15.23 -14.55 9.63
C GLN A 221 -14.83 -13.30 8.82
N TYR A 222 -15.48 -12.17 9.12
CA TYR A 222 -15.21 -10.91 8.42
C TYR A 222 -13.84 -10.34 8.82
N HIS A 223 -13.04 -9.99 7.81
CA HIS A 223 -11.73 -9.38 8.02
C HIS A 223 -11.60 -8.05 7.27
N VAL A 224 -10.80 -7.15 7.83
CA VAL A 224 -10.29 -5.96 7.14
C VAL A 224 -8.78 -6.08 7.00
N LEU A 225 -8.30 -6.18 5.75
CA LEU A 225 -6.88 -6.11 5.42
C LEU A 225 -6.46 -4.66 5.26
N LEU A 226 -5.52 -4.23 6.09
CA LEU A 226 -4.87 -2.93 6.04
C LEU A 226 -3.52 -3.07 5.34
N ILE A 227 -3.40 -2.56 4.12
CA ILE A 227 -2.13 -2.49 3.39
C ILE A 227 -1.57 -1.08 3.55
N ILE A 228 -0.38 -0.94 4.13
CA ILE A 228 0.33 0.34 4.21
C ILE A 228 1.46 0.31 3.19
N ALA A 229 1.41 1.19 2.20
CA ALA A 229 2.32 1.16 1.06
C ALA A 229 2.57 2.55 0.45
N ASP A 230 3.63 2.66 -0.36
CA ASP A 230 4.01 3.90 -1.05
C ASP A 230 3.41 4.08 -2.45
N GLY A 231 2.57 3.11 -2.86
CA GLY A 231 1.79 3.15 -4.10
C GLY A 231 2.56 2.76 -5.36
N GLN A 232 3.84 2.36 -5.25
CA GLN A 232 4.68 2.06 -6.42
C GLN A 232 4.55 0.60 -6.88
N VAL A 233 3.35 0.15 -7.24
CA VAL A 233 3.17 -1.15 -7.92
C VAL A 233 4.00 -1.15 -9.20
N THR A 234 4.83 -2.17 -9.39
CA THR A 234 5.86 -2.13 -10.44
C THR A 234 5.24 -2.12 -11.83
N ARG A 235 5.59 -1.11 -12.64
CA ARG A 235 5.35 -1.08 -14.09
C ARG A 235 6.65 -1.32 -14.82
N SER A 236 6.66 -2.21 -15.82
CA SER A 236 7.84 -2.40 -16.65
C SER A 236 8.00 -1.20 -17.60
N VAL A 237 9.24 -0.86 -17.94
CA VAL A 237 9.54 0.11 -19.00
C VAL A 237 9.02 -0.34 -20.37
N ASP A 238 8.81 -1.65 -20.53
CA ASP A 238 8.25 -2.25 -21.74
C ASP A 238 6.71 -2.27 -21.75
N THR A 239 6.06 -1.88 -20.65
CA THR A 239 4.60 -1.80 -20.56
C THR A 239 4.11 -0.62 -21.39
N GLN A 240 3.47 -0.89 -22.52
CA GLN A 240 2.91 0.14 -23.40
C GLN A 240 1.86 0.97 -22.65
N THR A 241 1.71 2.24 -23.05
CA THR A 241 0.67 3.12 -22.50
C THR A 241 -0.71 2.46 -22.62
N GLY A 242 -1.38 2.25 -21.48
CA GLY A 242 -2.69 1.58 -21.41
C GLY A 242 -2.64 0.06 -21.18
N GLN A 243 -1.46 -0.56 -21.06
CA GLN A 243 -1.32 -1.96 -20.63
C GLN A 243 -0.96 -2.05 -19.14
N LEU A 244 -1.35 -3.18 -18.55
CA LEU A 244 -1.01 -3.56 -17.18
C LEU A 244 0.30 -4.37 -17.18
N SER A 245 1.14 -4.12 -16.19
CA SER A 245 2.29 -4.97 -15.89
C SER A 245 1.84 -6.32 -15.32
N PRO A 246 2.74 -7.32 -15.26
CA PRO A 246 2.44 -8.57 -14.57
C PRO A 246 2.03 -8.38 -13.10
N GLN A 247 2.66 -7.45 -12.39
CA GLN A 247 2.37 -7.15 -10.99
C GLN A 247 1.01 -6.46 -10.81
N GLU A 248 0.68 -5.51 -11.69
CA GLU A 248 -0.62 -4.85 -11.71
C GLU A 248 -1.74 -5.87 -11.99
N GLN A 249 -1.54 -6.71 -13.01
CA GLN A 249 -2.53 -7.74 -13.38
C GLN A 249 -2.72 -8.76 -12.25
N LYS A 250 -1.64 -9.22 -11.61
CA LYS A 250 -1.73 -10.12 -10.45
C LYS A 250 -2.48 -9.47 -9.29
N THR A 251 -2.18 -8.20 -8.99
CA THR A 251 -2.86 -7.44 -7.93
C THR A 251 -4.36 -7.32 -8.21
N ILE A 252 -4.75 -6.91 -9.43
CA ILE A 252 -6.16 -6.84 -9.83
C ILE A 252 -6.85 -8.20 -9.70
N ASN A 253 -6.20 -9.27 -10.17
CA ASN A 253 -6.76 -10.62 -10.08
C ASN A 253 -6.95 -11.06 -8.62
N ALA A 254 -6.01 -10.71 -7.73
CA ALA A 254 -6.12 -11.00 -6.30
C ALA A 254 -7.29 -10.22 -5.66
N ILE A 255 -7.47 -8.93 -5.98
CA ILE A 255 -8.60 -8.12 -5.50
C ILE A 255 -9.93 -8.72 -5.96
N VAL A 256 -10.04 -9.09 -7.25
CA VAL A 256 -11.24 -9.72 -7.82
C VAL A 256 -11.52 -11.05 -7.12
N LYS A 257 -10.51 -11.89 -6.91
CA LYS A 257 -10.66 -13.16 -6.20
C LYS A 257 -11.11 -12.94 -4.76
N ALA A 258 -10.48 -12.00 -4.05
CA ALA A 258 -10.80 -11.64 -2.67
C ALA A 258 -12.25 -11.15 -2.49
N SER A 259 -12.87 -10.58 -3.53
CA SER A 259 -14.28 -10.16 -3.47
C SER A 259 -15.28 -11.33 -3.31
N ASN A 260 -14.84 -12.58 -3.42
CA ASN A 260 -15.65 -13.76 -3.11
C ASN A 260 -15.57 -14.20 -1.64
N TYR A 261 -14.82 -13.47 -0.82
CA TYR A 261 -14.61 -13.72 0.59
C TYR A 261 -15.15 -12.56 1.43
N PRO A 262 -15.48 -12.76 2.71
CA PRO A 262 -15.86 -11.70 3.63
C PRO A 262 -14.63 -10.87 4.04
N LEU A 263 -14.01 -10.22 3.06
CA LEU A 263 -12.75 -9.49 3.17
C LEU A 263 -12.88 -8.12 2.53
N SER A 264 -12.60 -7.08 3.33
CA SER A 264 -12.44 -5.70 2.87
C SER A 264 -10.97 -5.33 2.87
N ILE A 265 -10.53 -4.57 1.87
CA ILE A 265 -9.13 -4.17 1.71
C ILE A 265 -9.08 -2.64 1.80
N VAL A 266 -8.24 -2.13 2.69
CA VAL A 266 -7.98 -0.70 2.83
C VAL A 266 -6.50 -0.46 2.55
N LEU A 267 -6.22 0.25 1.46
CA LEU A 267 -4.87 0.67 1.10
C LEU A 267 -4.60 2.08 1.64
N VAL A 268 -3.65 2.16 2.58
CA VAL A 268 -3.18 3.40 3.17
C VAL A 268 -1.91 3.84 2.45
N GLY A 269 -2.06 4.85 1.60
CA GLY A 269 -1.00 5.43 0.81
C GLY A 269 -0.13 6.41 1.60
N VAL A 270 1.11 6.03 1.87
CA VAL A 270 2.12 6.89 2.52
C VAL A 270 3.17 7.37 1.51
N GLY A 271 3.66 8.59 1.67
CA GLY A 271 4.68 9.17 0.80
C GLY A 271 4.15 9.97 -0.38
N ASP A 272 5.03 10.17 -1.36
CA ASP A 272 4.86 11.13 -2.45
C ASP A 272 3.91 10.65 -3.58
N GLY A 273 3.54 9.38 -3.60
CA GLY A 273 2.89 8.73 -4.75
C GLY A 273 3.82 8.61 -5.97
N PRO A 274 3.28 8.59 -7.21
CA PRO A 274 1.90 8.92 -7.61
C PRO A 274 0.85 7.89 -7.18
N TRP A 275 -0.41 8.32 -7.11
CA TRP A 275 -1.53 7.54 -6.58
C TRP A 275 -2.61 7.22 -7.64
N ASP A 276 -2.36 7.50 -8.92
CA ASP A 276 -3.37 7.37 -9.98
C ASP A 276 -3.87 5.93 -10.13
N MET A 277 -2.96 4.96 -10.07
CA MET A 277 -3.32 3.55 -10.13
C MET A 277 -4.14 3.09 -8.92
N MET A 278 -3.83 3.61 -7.73
CA MET A 278 -4.56 3.24 -6.52
C MET A 278 -6.00 3.77 -6.56
N ARG A 279 -6.20 4.96 -7.15
CA ARG A 279 -7.54 5.47 -7.47
C ARG A 279 -8.27 4.65 -8.53
N GLU A 280 -7.53 4.12 -9.52
CA GLU A 280 -8.13 3.22 -10.52
C GLU A 280 -8.62 1.91 -9.89
N PHE A 281 -7.89 1.37 -8.91
CA PHE A 281 -8.31 0.16 -8.18
C PHE A 281 -9.51 0.40 -7.27
N ASP A 282 -9.64 1.61 -6.72
CA ASP A 282 -10.78 2.06 -5.90
C ASP A 282 -12.09 2.07 -6.72
N ASP A 283 -12.07 2.76 -7.86
CA ASP A 283 -13.29 3.08 -8.62
C ASP A 283 -13.63 2.09 -9.76
N ASN A 284 -12.63 1.39 -10.34
CA ASN A 284 -12.77 0.80 -11.68
C ASN A 284 -12.28 -0.65 -11.83
N ILE A 285 -12.61 -1.53 -10.87
CA ILE A 285 -12.41 -2.98 -11.02
C ILE A 285 -13.75 -3.66 -11.42
N PRO A 286 -14.01 -3.96 -12.71
CA PRO A 286 -15.34 -4.37 -13.17
C PRO A 286 -15.75 -5.81 -12.79
N ALA A 287 -14.77 -6.68 -12.48
CA ALA A 287 -15.01 -8.11 -12.28
C ALA A 287 -15.28 -8.52 -10.82
N ARG A 288 -15.24 -7.57 -9.87
CA ARG A 288 -15.47 -7.87 -8.43
C ARG A 288 -16.95 -8.11 -8.12
N ALA A 289 -17.22 -8.98 -7.14
CA ALA A 289 -18.58 -9.33 -6.71
C ALA A 289 -19.25 -8.19 -5.92
N PHE A 290 -18.46 -7.47 -5.13
CA PHE A 290 -18.81 -6.20 -4.48
C PHE A 290 -17.57 -5.30 -4.42
N ASP A 291 -17.77 -4.03 -4.13
CA ASP A 291 -16.68 -3.08 -3.92
C ASP A 291 -15.94 -3.41 -2.62
N ASN A 292 -14.80 -4.07 -2.70
CA ASN A 292 -14.04 -4.58 -1.55
C ASN A 292 -12.69 -3.87 -1.34
N PHE A 293 -12.43 -2.74 -2.01
CA PHE A 293 -11.13 -2.07 -1.98
C PHE A 293 -11.32 -0.57 -1.82
N GLN A 294 -10.76 -0.01 -0.74
CA GLN A 294 -10.73 1.42 -0.46
C GLN A 294 -9.29 1.95 -0.51
N PHE A 295 -9.03 3.01 -1.29
CA PHE A 295 -7.76 3.75 -1.23
C PHE A 295 -7.85 5.00 -0.35
N VAL A 296 -6.85 5.21 0.51
CA VAL A 296 -6.73 6.43 1.34
C VAL A 296 -5.35 7.05 1.19
N ASN A 297 -5.31 8.29 0.71
CA ASN A 297 -4.07 9.07 0.62
C ASN A 297 -3.72 9.68 1.99
N PHE A 298 -3.04 8.90 2.84
CA PHE A 298 -2.66 9.32 4.19
C PHE A 298 -1.82 10.59 4.18
N THR A 299 -0.82 10.66 3.30
CA THR A 299 0.09 11.81 3.23
C THR A 299 -0.63 13.10 2.84
N GLU A 300 -1.60 13.04 1.92
CA GLU A 300 -2.42 14.19 1.58
C GLU A 300 -3.23 14.68 2.79
N ILE A 301 -3.91 13.79 3.51
CA ILE A 301 -4.69 14.14 4.71
C ILE A 301 -3.77 14.74 5.79
N MET A 302 -2.63 14.12 6.05
CA MET A 302 -1.69 14.59 7.07
C MET A 302 -1.00 15.91 6.72
N SER A 303 -0.93 16.27 5.43
CA SER A 303 -0.36 17.53 4.95
C SER A 303 -1.29 18.74 5.13
N LYS A 304 -2.59 18.52 5.40
CA LYS A 304 -3.57 19.62 5.52
C LYS A 304 -3.19 20.58 6.66
N ASN A 305 -3.41 21.88 6.42
CA ASN A 305 -3.20 22.91 7.43
C ASN A 305 -4.40 22.99 8.39
N THR A 306 -4.58 21.96 9.21
CA THR A 306 -5.65 21.86 10.22
C THR A 306 -5.13 21.18 11.49
N ASN A 307 -5.95 21.16 12.53
CA ASN A 307 -5.60 20.56 13.82
C ASN A 307 -5.21 19.07 13.65
N PRO A 308 -4.12 18.60 14.28
CA PRO A 308 -3.72 17.19 14.25
C PRO A 308 -4.84 16.19 14.54
N SER A 309 -5.68 16.46 15.55
CA SER A 309 -6.81 15.59 15.89
C SER A 309 -7.83 15.51 14.76
N ARG A 310 -8.09 16.62 14.04
CA ARG A 310 -8.97 16.60 12.87
C ARG A 310 -8.40 15.80 11.72
N LYS A 311 -7.08 15.87 11.48
CA LYS A 311 -6.42 15.06 10.44
C LYS A 311 -6.53 13.58 10.75
N GLN A 312 -6.34 13.20 12.01
CA GLN A 312 -6.50 11.82 12.48
C GLN A 312 -7.93 11.33 12.30
N THR A 313 -8.93 12.13 12.68
CA THR A 313 -10.35 11.80 12.47
C THR A 313 -10.71 11.68 11.00
N GLU A 314 -10.21 12.59 10.16
CA GLU A 314 -10.44 12.55 8.72
C GLU A 314 -9.81 11.31 8.08
N PHE A 315 -8.60 10.95 8.48
CA PHE A 315 -7.94 9.73 8.03
C PHE A 315 -8.70 8.48 8.46
N ALA A 316 -9.10 8.40 9.74
CA ALA A 316 -9.87 7.29 10.26
C ALA A 316 -11.21 7.13 9.53
N LEU A 317 -11.93 8.23 9.31
CA LEU A 317 -13.17 8.20 8.55
C LEU A 317 -12.92 7.72 7.11
N SER A 318 -11.91 8.27 6.44
CA SER A 318 -11.60 7.91 5.04
C SER A 318 -11.24 6.42 4.91
N ALA A 319 -10.52 5.85 5.88
CA ALA A 319 -10.18 4.43 5.92
C ALA A 319 -11.37 3.52 6.17
N LEU A 320 -12.45 4.02 6.79
CA LEU A 320 -13.52 3.20 7.34
C LEU A 320 -14.88 3.45 6.70
N MET A 321 -15.00 4.45 5.83
CA MET A 321 -16.31 4.88 5.32
C MET A 321 -17.03 3.83 4.47
N GLU A 322 -16.30 2.91 3.83
CA GLU A 322 -16.87 1.83 3.03
C GLU A 322 -17.05 0.51 3.78
N ILE A 323 -16.42 0.37 4.96
CA ILE A 323 -16.39 -0.88 5.73
C ILE A 323 -17.81 -1.36 6.09
N PRO A 324 -18.76 -0.52 6.55
CA PRO A 324 -20.11 -1.01 6.87
C PRO A 324 -20.91 -1.42 5.64
N SER A 325 -20.73 -0.75 4.50
CA SER A 325 -21.38 -1.15 3.24
C SER A 325 -20.81 -2.46 2.71
N GLN A 326 -19.49 -2.63 2.83
CA GLN A 326 -18.77 -3.84 2.47
C GLN A 326 -19.22 -5.02 3.34
N TYR A 327 -19.25 -4.85 4.66
CA TYR A 327 -19.78 -5.84 5.60
C TYR A 327 -21.22 -6.25 5.26
N LYS A 328 -22.10 -5.30 4.93
CA LYS A 328 -23.47 -5.63 4.49
C LYS A 328 -23.50 -6.39 3.16
N ALA A 329 -22.59 -6.09 2.24
CA ALA A 329 -22.49 -6.81 0.98
C ALA A 329 -22.10 -8.28 1.20
N THR A 330 -21.21 -8.59 2.15
CA THR A 330 -20.82 -9.98 2.45
C THR A 330 -22.01 -10.80 3.01
N LEU A 331 -22.85 -10.19 3.84
CA LEU A 331 -24.12 -10.75 4.31
C LEU A 331 -25.10 -11.00 3.15
N GLU A 332 -25.29 -10.01 2.27
CA GLU A 332 -26.24 -10.11 1.14
C GLU A 332 -25.79 -11.12 0.08
N LEU A 333 -24.48 -11.35 -0.06
CA LEU A 333 -23.91 -12.35 -0.95
C LEU A 333 -23.90 -13.76 -0.34
N GLY A 334 -24.16 -13.89 0.97
CA GLY A 334 -24.13 -15.17 1.68
C GLY A 334 -22.72 -15.77 1.78
N ILE A 335 -21.69 -14.91 1.85
CA ILE A 335 -20.28 -15.31 1.94
C ILE A 335 -19.69 -15.12 3.34
N LEU A 336 -20.42 -14.48 4.27
CA LEU A 336 -20.07 -14.46 5.69
C LEU A 336 -20.38 -15.83 6.32
N GLY A 337 -19.41 -16.39 7.05
CA GLY A 337 -19.44 -17.74 7.61
C GLY A 337 -20.31 -17.94 8.85
#